data_AF-A0A350IVA9-F1
#
_entry.id   AF-A0A350IVA9-F1
#
_cell.length_a   1.000
_cell.length_b   1.000
_cell.length_c   1.000
_cell.angle_alpha   90.00
_cell.angle_beta   90.00
_cell.angle_gamma   90.00
#
_symmetry.space_group_name_H-M   'P 1'
#
loop_
_entity.id
_entity.type
_entity.pdbx_description
1 polymer ?
#
loop_
_entity_poly.entity_id
_entity_poly.type
_entity_poly.pdbx_seq_one_letter_code
_entity_poly.pdbx_strand_id
1 'polypeptide(L)'
;MGAAAILMTFGGLAALAATTVNLGTATSFAVLAGTTVTNTGPSTISGDLGVDPGSAVTGAPLVEPPYSTFTADSVALGAKNDLTTAYNQAATGEGTPTQVGTTVGDLTGLTLTSGVYQTGTIPGTPNDGAMSLSGTLTLNGSGVFIFQTGSSLTMGTSSVVTGTASPCDVFWQVGSSATLDGPTFEGTVMAATSITLDPGVTVDGRVLAGTGEVSLSSDTINASACISTASLPTPTSTPTTTPAATVPTSGAGGTSSLVGTGVLVTFGGLALLGAGVAMGTVRRRRFPPV
;
A
#
# COMPACT_ATOMS: atom_id res chain seq x y z
N MET A 1 -27.19 48.87 -13.67
CA MET A 1 -27.15 47.39 -13.70
C MET A 1 -25.94 46.99 -14.52
N GLY A 2 -25.11 46.06 -14.03
CA GLY A 2 -23.84 45.72 -14.67
C GLY A 2 -22.78 45.26 -13.66
N ALA A 3 -23.09 44.24 -12.88
CA ALA A 3 -22.08 43.60 -12.02
C ALA A 3 -21.20 42.70 -12.92
N ALA A 4 -19.93 43.07 -13.08
CA ALA A 4 -18.97 42.23 -13.79
C ALA A 4 -18.58 41.06 -12.89
N ALA A 5 -19.03 39.84 -13.23
CA ALA A 5 -18.61 38.63 -12.57
C ALA A 5 -17.16 38.31 -12.97
N ILE A 6 -16.22 38.46 -12.03
CA ILE A 6 -14.84 38.00 -12.21
C ILE A 6 -14.85 36.47 -12.07
N LEU A 7 -14.78 35.78 -13.21
CA LEU A 7 -14.60 34.33 -13.26
C LEU A 7 -13.17 34.00 -12.80
N MET A 8 -12.99 33.72 -11.50
CA MET A 8 -11.73 33.16 -11.01
C MET A 8 -11.61 31.72 -11.48
N THR A 9 -10.92 31.53 -12.62
CA THR A 9 -10.44 30.21 -13.03
C THR A 9 -9.39 29.74 -12.03
N PHE A 10 -9.80 28.90 -11.09
CA PHE A 10 -8.88 28.12 -10.28
C PHE A 10 -8.04 27.25 -11.22
N GLY A 11 -6.75 27.55 -11.33
CA GLY A 11 -5.81 26.68 -12.02
C GLY A 11 -5.70 25.37 -11.25
N GLY A 12 -6.02 24.24 -11.91
CA GLY A 12 -5.88 22.92 -11.30
C GLY A 12 -4.44 22.69 -10.85
N LEU A 13 -4.27 22.24 -9.61
CA LEU A 13 -2.97 21.86 -9.06
C LEU A 13 -2.49 20.58 -9.74
N ALA A 14 -1.65 20.74 -10.76
CA ALA A 14 -0.96 19.65 -11.44
C ALA A 14 0.12 19.08 -10.51
N ALA A 15 -0.19 17.96 -9.86
CA ALA A 15 0.78 17.17 -9.12
C ALA A 15 1.61 16.30 -10.09
N LEU A 16 2.80 15.89 -9.65
CA LEU A 16 3.60 14.92 -10.41
C LEU A 16 2.91 13.55 -10.42
N ALA A 17 3.10 12.78 -11.50
CA ALA A 17 2.48 11.48 -11.68
C ALA A 17 2.84 10.52 -10.52
N ALA A 18 1.86 10.16 -9.72
CA ALA A 18 2.02 9.19 -8.65
C ALA A 18 2.14 7.77 -9.21
N THR A 19 2.95 6.94 -8.56
CA THR A 19 3.01 5.51 -8.81
C THR A 19 1.92 4.77 -8.02
N THR A 20 1.55 3.56 -8.46
CA THR A 20 0.44 2.81 -7.87
C THR A 20 0.87 2.06 -6.62
N VAL A 21 0.02 2.09 -5.59
CA VAL A 21 0.31 1.43 -4.31
C VAL A 21 0.09 -0.08 -4.46
N ASN A 22 1.16 -0.86 -4.33
CA ASN A 22 1.07 -2.32 -4.39
C ASN A 22 0.47 -2.89 -3.09
N LEU A 23 -0.79 -3.36 -3.18
CA LEU A 23 -1.56 -3.99 -2.10
C LEU A 23 -1.17 -5.47 -1.83
N GLY A 24 -0.37 -6.12 -2.68
CA GLY A 24 0.03 -7.52 -2.51
C GLY A 24 -1.19 -8.46 -2.36
N THR A 25 -1.16 -9.33 -1.35
CA THR A 25 -2.27 -10.24 -1.01
C THR A 25 -3.49 -9.53 -0.43
N ALA A 26 -3.37 -8.30 0.07
CA ALA A 26 -4.54 -7.50 0.49
C ALA A 26 -5.43 -7.08 -0.69
N THR A 27 -5.00 -7.29 -1.93
CA THR A 27 -5.75 -6.93 -3.14
C THR A 27 -7.11 -7.63 -3.23
N SER A 28 -7.27 -8.88 -2.78
CA SER A 28 -8.56 -9.60 -2.86
C SER A 28 -9.57 -9.16 -1.79
N PHE A 29 -9.10 -8.47 -0.74
CA PHE A 29 -9.92 -8.08 0.39
C PHE A 29 -10.69 -6.78 0.11
N ALA A 30 -12.00 -6.81 0.32
CA ALA A 30 -12.84 -5.62 0.42
C ALA A 30 -12.80 -5.02 1.82
N VAL A 31 -12.73 -5.86 2.86
CA VAL A 31 -12.68 -5.45 4.26
C VAL A 31 -11.55 -6.20 4.96
N LEU A 32 -10.67 -5.49 5.67
CA LEU A 32 -9.58 -6.08 6.44
C LEU A 32 -9.40 -5.34 7.77
N ALA A 33 -9.52 -6.04 8.90
CA ALA A 33 -9.44 -5.46 10.25
C ALA A 33 -8.27 -6.04 11.07
N GLY A 34 -7.87 -5.34 12.13
CA GLY A 34 -6.85 -5.79 13.09
C GLY A 34 -7.44 -6.60 14.25
N THR A 35 -8.51 -6.11 14.86
CA THR A 35 -9.14 -6.71 16.04
C THR A 35 -10.47 -7.42 15.73
N THR A 36 -11.38 -6.70 15.08
CA THR A 36 -12.78 -7.12 14.89
C THR A 36 -13.35 -6.47 13.62
N VAL A 37 -14.27 -7.16 12.93
CA VAL A 37 -15.27 -6.50 12.07
C VAL A 37 -16.61 -6.53 12.81
N THR A 38 -17.23 -5.38 13.00
CA THR A 38 -18.58 -5.26 13.55
C THR A 38 -19.56 -4.83 12.47
N ASN A 39 -20.80 -5.33 12.52
CA ASN A 39 -21.84 -5.00 11.55
C ASN A 39 -23.19 -4.76 12.23
N THR A 40 -23.93 -3.74 11.78
CA THR A 40 -25.32 -3.48 12.18
C THR A 40 -26.22 -3.36 10.95
N GLY A 41 -27.17 -4.29 10.79
CA GLY A 41 -28.09 -4.31 9.65
C GLY A 41 -27.50 -4.97 8.38
N PRO A 42 -28.17 -4.86 7.23
CA PRO A 42 -27.82 -5.61 6.02
C PRO A 42 -26.67 -4.96 5.23
N SER A 43 -25.43 -5.18 5.67
CA SER A 43 -24.25 -4.81 4.87
C SER A 43 -23.87 -5.91 3.87
N THR A 44 -23.39 -5.52 2.68
CA THR A 44 -22.95 -6.42 1.61
C THR A 44 -21.48 -6.15 1.23
N ILE A 45 -20.76 -7.21 0.88
CA ILE A 45 -19.30 -7.16 0.65
C ILE A 45 -18.96 -7.99 -0.61
N SER A 46 -18.56 -7.31 -1.67
CA SER A 46 -18.10 -7.88 -2.95
C SER A 46 -16.56 -7.88 -2.99
N GLY A 47 -15.96 -8.66 -2.09
CA GLY A 47 -14.54 -8.94 -1.94
C GLY A 47 -14.31 -9.76 -0.67
N ASP A 48 -13.09 -10.24 -0.43
CA ASP A 48 -12.81 -11.04 0.77
C ASP A 48 -12.91 -10.19 2.06
N LEU A 49 -13.30 -10.82 3.16
CA LEU A 49 -13.31 -10.23 4.51
C LEU A 49 -12.19 -10.86 5.34
N GLY A 50 -11.35 -10.03 5.97
CA GLY A 50 -10.22 -10.46 6.77
C GLY A 50 -10.19 -9.88 8.18
N VAL A 51 -9.80 -10.69 9.16
CA VAL A 51 -9.40 -10.22 10.50
C VAL A 51 -8.14 -10.95 10.95
N ASP A 52 -7.09 -10.22 11.30
CA ASP A 52 -5.88 -10.75 11.93
C ASP A 52 -5.11 -9.60 12.63
N PRO A 53 -4.52 -9.80 13.84
CA PRO A 53 -4.46 -11.04 14.63
C PRO A 53 -5.73 -11.35 15.44
N GLY A 54 -6.74 -10.47 15.40
CA GLY A 54 -8.08 -10.79 15.91
C GLY A 54 -8.79 -11.84 15.04
N SER A 55 -9.93 -12.34 15.52
CA SER A 55 -10.73 -13.35 14.80
C SER A 55 -12.24 -13.08 14.81
N ALA A 56 -12.66 -11.94 15.35
CA ALA A 56 -14.07 -11.65 15.59
C ALA A 56 -14.72 -10.96 14.38
N VAL A 57 -15.82 -11.55 13.89
CA VAL A 57 -16.74 -10.92 12.95
C VAL A 57 -18.13 -10.99 13.57
N THR A 58 -18.73 -9.85 13.89
CA THR A 58 -20.03 -9.76 14.57
C THR A 58 -21.08 -9.14 13.67
N GLY A 59 -22.36 -9.45 13.91
CA GLY A 59 -23.47 -8.94 13.09
C GLY A 59 -23.59 -9.53 11.68
N ALA A 60 -22.76 -10.52 11.34
CA ALA A 60 -22.86 -11.35 10.12
C ALA A 60 -23.14 -10.56 8.82
N PRO A 61 -22.22 -9.68 8.37
CA PRO A 61 -22.34 -9.03 7.06
C PRO A 61 -22.35 -10.08 5.94
N LEU A 62 -23.05 -9.79 4.84
CA LEU A 62 -23.11 -10.69 3.69
C LEU A 62 -21.85 -10.54 2.82
N VAL A 63 -20.93 -11.49 2.93
CA VAL A 63 -19.85 -11.67 1.96
C VAL A 63 -20.42 -12.43 0.77
N GLU A 64 -20.37 -11.83 -0.42
CA GLU A 64 -20.99 -12.38 -1.62
C GLU A 64 -20.14 -13.50 -2.24
N PRO A 65 -20.72 -14.59 -2.77
CA PRO A 65 -19.98 -15.56 -3.57
C PRO A 65 -19.37 -14.90 -4.82
N PRO A 66 -18.11 -15.18 -5.18
CA PRO A 66 -17.26 -16.28 -4.71
C PRO A 66 -16.33 -15.94 -3.53
N TYR A 67 -16.46 -14.76 -2.92
CA TYR A 67 -15.56 -14.27 -1.87
C TYR A 67 -15.73 -15.02 -0.55
N SER A 68 -14.75 -14.87 0.34
CA SER A 68 -14.70 -15.62 1.61
C SER A 68 -14.27 -14.78 2.81
N THR A 69 -14.57 -15.31 3.99
CA THR A 69 -14.14 -14.74 5.28
C THR A 69 -12.94 -15.51 5.82
N PHE A 70 -11.85 -14.80 6.10
CA PHE A 70 -10.58 -15.29 6.65
C PHE A 70 -10.34 -14.65 8.02
N THR A 71 -10.08 -15.45 9.06
CA THR A 71 -9.98 -14.95 10.45
C THR A 71 -8.89 -15.66 11.23
N ALA A 72 -7.89 -14.92 11.71
CA ALA A 72 -6.71 -15.42 12.41
C ALA A 72 -6.03 -16.61 11.70
N ASP A 73 -5.93 -16.52 10.36
CA ASP A 73 -5.31 -17.52 9.49
C ASP A 73 -4.18 -16.93 8.64
N SER A 74 -3.46 -17.79 7.91
CA SER A 74 -2.31 -17.37 7.09
C SER A 74 -2.66 -16.46 5.92
N VAL A 75 -3.90 -16.46 5.44
CA VAL A 75 -4.36 -15.61 4.33
C VAL A 75 -4.62 -14.20 4.85
N ALA A 76 -5.37 -14.07 5.94
CA ALA A 76 -5.59 -12.80 6.64
C ALA A 76 -4.25 -12.20 7.11
N LEU A 77 -3.39 -12.99 7.78
CA LEU A 77 -2.05 -12.56 8.22
C LEU A 77 -1.19 -12.08 7.04
N GLY A 78 -1.21 -12.78 5.89
CA GLY A 78 -0.53 -12.34 4.67
C GLY A 78 -1.00 -10.94 4.25
N ALA A 79 -2.32 -10.76 4.14
CA ALA A 79 -2.93 -9.49 3.79
C ALA A 79 -2.61 -8.37 4.79
N LYS A 80 -2.47 -8.64 6.10
CA LYS A 80 -2.04 -7.64 7.10
C LYS A 80 -0.61 -7.16 6.89
N ASN A 81 0.30 -8.07 6.56
CA ASN A 81 1.69 -7.74 6.29
C ASN A 81 1.83 -6.92 4.99
N ASP A 82 1.07 -7.29 3.95
CA ASP A 82 1.05 -6.55 2.69
C ASP A 82 0.34 -5.20 2.83
N LEU A 83 -0.75 -5.10 3.60
CA LEU A 83 -1.38 -3.83 3.99
C LEU A 83 -0.38 -2.90 4.69
N THR A 84 0.42 -3.43 5.63
CA THR A 84 1.46 -2.63 6.30
C THR A 84 2.50 -2.11 5.30
N THR A 85 2.85 -2.93 4.30
CA THR A 85 3.79 -2.55 3.23
C THR A 85 3.18 -1.53 2.27
N ALA A 86 1.92 -1.70 1.87
CA ALA A 86 1.14 -0.76 1.06
C ALA A 86 0.96 0.61 1.74
N TYR A 87 0.60 0.60 3.02
CA TYR A 87 0.44 1.80 3.85
C TYR A 87 1.74 2.61 3.91
N ASN A 88 2.89 1.95 4.15
CA ASN A 88 4.19 2.62 4.23
C ASN A 88 4.66 3.16 2.87
N GLN A 89 4.40 2.44 1.77
CA GLN A 89 4.60 2.93 0.41
C GLN A 89 3.75 4.19 0.17
N ALA A 90 2.44 4.11 0.38
CA ALA A 90 1.50 5.21 0.21
C ALA A 90 1.86 6.45 1.05
N ALA A 91 2.46 6.29 2.23
CA ALA A 91 2.88 7.39 3.10
C ALA A 91 4.19 8.09 2.66
N THR A 92 5.06 7.45 1.87
CA THR A 92 6.45 7.93 1.68
C THR A 92 7.06 7.77 0.28
N GLY A 93 6.52 6.91 -0.59
CA GLY A 93 7.19 6.43 -1.80
C GLY A 93 6.71 7.02 -3.14
N GLU A 94 5.50 7.56 -3.18
CA GLU A 94 4.73 7.62 -4.44
C GLU A 94 4.71 8.99 -5.16
N GLY A 95 5.59 9.92 -4.82
CA GLY A 95 5.74 11.20 -5.53
C GLY A 95 6.01 12.40 -4.62
N THR A 96 6.05 13.61 -5.20
CA THR A 96 6.15 14.87 -4.43
C THR A 96 4.74 15.33 -4.04
N PRO A 97 4.42 15.40 -2.73
CA PRO A 97 3.07 15.77 -2.29
C PRO A 97 2.72 17.24 -2.54
N THR A 98 1.48 17.47 -2.94
CA THR A 98 0.84 18.80 -2.95
C THR A 98 0.11 19.01 -1.63
N GLN A 99 0.43 20.08 -0.92
CA GLN A 99 -0.23 20.38 0.36
C GLN A 99 -1.67 20.87 0.11
N VAL A 100 -2.66 20.21 0.73
CA VAL A 100 -4.08 20.62 0.73
C VAL A 100 -4.51 21.31 2.02
N GLY A 101 -3.66 21.28 3.05
CA GLY A 101 -3.85 22.01 4.30
C GLY A 101 -2.73 21.76 5.30
N THR A 102 -2.64 22.57 6.35
CA THR A 102 -1.64 22.41 7.42
C THR A 102 -2.24 21.63 8.59
N THR A 103 -3.20 22.23 9.32
CA THR A 103 -3.90 21.61 10.47
C THR A 103 -5.14 20.81 10.05
N VAL A 104 -5.84 21.28 9.02
CA VAL A 104 -6.94 20.56 8.37
C VAL A 104 -6.80 20.75 6.86
N GLY A 105 -6.82 19.64 6.11
CA GLY A 105 -6.98 19.64 4.65
C GLY A 105 -8.44 19.46 4.31
N ASP A 106 -9.14 20.55 4.02
CA ASP A 106 -10.52 20.49 3.55
C ASP A 106 -10.53 20.22 2.04
N LEU A 107 -11.07 19.06 1.67
CA LEU A 107 -11.18 18.60 0.28
C LEU A 107 -12.47 19.09 -0.40
N THR A 108 -13.33 19.78 0.34
CA THR A 108 -14.66 20.19 -0.12
C THR A 108 -14.59 21.19 -1.27
N GLY A 109 -15.23 20.86 -2.40
CA GLY A 109 -15.27 21.69 -3.61
C GLY A 109 -14.00 21.63 -4.46
N LEU A 110 -13.00 20.84 -4.08
CA LEU A 110 -11.78 20.70 -4.87
C LEU A 110 -12.01 19.87 -6.14
N THR A 111 -11.35 20.27 -7.22
CA THR A 111 -11.15 19.44 -8.42
C THR A 111 -9.67 19.16 -8.57
N LEU A 112 -9.31 17.89 -8.40
CA LEU A 112 -7.93 17.42 -8.36
C LEU A 112 -7.61 16.60 -9.61
N THR A 113 -6.31 16.51 -9.92
CA THR A 113 -5.78 15.64 -10.98
C THR A 113 -4.91 14.56 -10.36
N SER A 114 -4.50 13.54 -11.11
CA SER A 114 -3.67 12.46 -10.57
C SER A 114 -2.40 12.98 -9.90
N GLY A 115 -2.10 12.47 -8.70
CA GLY A 115 -0.89 12.73 -7.94
C GLY A 115 -1.09 12.57 -6.43
N VAL A 116 -0.11 13.05 -5.67
CA VAL A 116 -0.09 12.93 -4.20
C VAL A 116 -0.55 14.23 -3.55
N TYR A 117 -1.46 14.12 -2.58
CA TYR A 117 -2.05 15.22 -1.82
C TYR A 117 -1.89 14.97 -0.32
N GLN A 118 -1.34 15.92 0.44
CA GLN A 118 -1.06 15.74 1.86
C GLN A 118 -1.58 16.86 2.77
N THR A 119 -1.83 16.51 4.03
CA THR A 119 -1.87 17.46 5.15
C THR A 119 -0.50 17.64 5.78
N GLY A 120 -0.29 18.76 6.47
CA GLY A 120 0.98 19.03 7.15
C GLY A 120 2.19 19.03 6.20
N THR A 121 3.37 18.73 6.72
CA THR A 121 4.61 18.71 5.93
C THR A 121 5.12 17.31 5.59
N ILE A 122 4.93 16.32 6.47
CA ILE A 122 5.36 14.93 6.28
C ILE A 122 4.39 14.02 7.06
N PRO A 123 3.81 12.97 6.42
CA PRO A 123 2.98 11.97 7.07
C PRO A 123 3.57 11.43 8.37
N GLY A 124 2.81 11.52 9.47
CA GLY A 124 3.17 10.96 10.77
C GLY A 124 4.19 11.77 11.58
N THR A 125 4.42 13.04 11.23
CA THR A 125 5.24 13.98 12.02
C THR A 125 4.40 14.86 12.95
N PRO A 126 4.99 15.50 13.99
CA PRO A 126 4.26 16.47 14.79
C PRO A 126 3.71 17.61 13.92
N ASN A 127 2.46 18.01 14.16
CA ASN A 127 1.68 18.98 13.36
C ASN A 127 1.20 18.46 11.99
N ASP A 128 1.05 17.14 11.82
CA ASP A 128 0.24 16.60 10.74
C ASP A 128 -1.25 16.89 10.97
N GLY A 129 -1.93 17.37 9.92
CA GLY A 129 -3.32 17.78 9.98
C GLY A 129 -4.29 16.63 9.73
N ALA A 130 -5.56 16.81 10.06
CA ALA A 130 -6.63 15.90 9.65
C ALA A 130 -7.11 16.22 8.22
N MET A 131 -7.63 15.24 7.48
CA MET A 131 -8.38 15.49 6.24
C MET A 131 -9.88 15.49 6.51
N SER A 132 -10.60 16.41 5.87
CA SER A 132 -12.05 16.48 5.94
C SER A 132 -12.69 16.61 4.57
N LEU A 133 -13.86 15.97 4.40
CA LEU A 133 -14.77 16.22 3.29
C LEU A 133 -16.17 16.48 3.85
N SER A 134 -16.85 17.49 3.33
CA SER A 134 -18.21 17.87 3.75
C SER A 134 -19.14 18.18 2.56
N GLY A 135 -18.72 17.79 1.36
CA GLY A 135 -19.39 18.04 0.09
C GLY A 135 -18.70 17.29 -1.04
N THR A 136 -18.74 17.82 -2.26
CA THR A 136 -18.15 17.13 -3.43
C THR A 136 -16.63 17.31 -3.51
N LEU A 137 -15.91 16.21 -3.72
CA LEU A 137 -14.52 16.17 -4.19
C LEU A 137 -14.52 15.56 -5.61
N THR A 138 -13.92 16.26 -6.58
CA THR A 138 -13.86 15.78 -7.97
C THR A 138 -12.44 15.31 -8.33
N LEU A 139 -12.28 14.05 -8.72
CA LEU A 139 -11.01 13.43 -9.14
C LEU A 139 -11.01 13.24 -10.67
N ASN A 140 -10.14 13.97 -11.37
CA ASN A 140 -10.14 14.02 -12.84
C ASN A 140 -8.84 13.48 -13.47
N GLY A 141 -9.00 12.55 -14.42
CA GLY A 141 -7.91 11.90 -15.13
C GLY A 141 -7.69 10.44 -14.72
N SER A 142 -6.96 9.70 -15.55
CA SER A 142 -6.76 8.25 -15.45
C SER A 142 -5.44 7.86 -14.79
N GLY A 143 -4.95 8.66 -13.85
CA GLY A 143 -3.72 8.39 -13.10
C GLY A 143 -4.01 8.11 -11.63
N VAL A 144 -2.97 7.82 -10.85
CA VAL A 144 -3.11 7.48 -9.43
C VAL A 144 -3.35 8.74 -8.59
N PHE A 145 -4.23 8.64 -7.60
CA PHE A 145 -4.51 9.66 -6.60
C PHE A 145 -4.17 9.12 -5.21
N ILE A 146 -3.36 9.84 -4.44
CA ILE A 146 -2.95 9.40 -3.10
C ILE A 146 -3.18 10.53 -2.11
N PHE A 147 -4.04 10.29 -1.13
CA PHE A 147 -4.33 11.19 -0.03
C PHE A 147 -3.57 10.74 1.21
N GLN A 148 -2.74 11.61 1.77
CA GLN A 148 -1.85 11.33 2.90
C GLN A 148 -2.19 12.23 4.08
N THR A 149 -2.62 11.64 5.19
CA THR A 149 -2.75 12.34 6.48
C THR A 149 -2.13 11.49 7.59
N GLY A 150 -1.40 12.13 8.50
CA GLY A 150 -0.92 11.51 9.75
C GLY A 150 -1.94 11.57 10.89
N SER A 151 -3.11 12.17 10.67
CA SER A 151 -4.19 12.30 11.64
C SER A 151 -5.42 11.52 11.15
N SER A 152 -6.63 12.03 11.34
CA SER A 152 -7.89 11.39 10.93
C SER A 152 -8.33 11.79 9.53
N LEU A 153 -9.10 10.92 8.88
CA LEU A 153 -9.95 11.26 7.75
C LEU A 153 -11.41 11.30 8.24
N THR A 154 -12.13 12.38 7.94
CA THR A 154 -13.53 12.53 8.32
C THR A 154 -14.35 13.00 7.13
N MET A 155 -15.23 12.14 6.64
CA MET A 155 -16.30 12.51 5.71
C MET A 155 -17.59 12.74 6.51
N GLY A 156 -18.41 13.72 6.11
CA GLY A 156 -19.76 13.92 6.66
C GLY A 156 -20.86 13.62 5.65
N THR A 157 -22.12 13.54 6.10
CA THR A 157 -23.34 13.11 5.36
C THR A 157 -23.55 13.61 3.92
N SER A 158 -22.92 14.71 3.53
CA SER A 158 -23.03 15.30 2.18
C SER A 158 -21.79 15.05 1.31
N SER A 159 -20.85 14.22 1.77
CA SER A 159 -19.60 13.91 1.10
C SER A 159 -19.83 13.05 -0.12
N VAL A 160 -19.25 13.45 -1.24
CA VAL A 160 -19.31 12.70 -2.50
C VAL A 160 -17.93 12.79 -3.14
N VAL A 161 -17.23 11.66 -3.24
CA VAL A 161 -16.11 11.52 -4.19
C VAL A 161 -16.70 11.17 -5.55
N THR A 162 -16.22 11.81 -6.61
CA THR A 162 -16.72 11.59 -7.98
C THR A 162 -15.68 12.01 -9.02
N GLY A 163 -15.92 11.70 -10.30
CA GLY A 163 -15.19 12.30 -11.42
C GLY A 163 -14.95 11.32 -12.55
N THR A 164 -13.70 11.23 -13.00
CA THR A 164 -13.23 10.33 -14.06
C THR A 164 -12.09 9.41 -13.62
N ALA A 165 -11.68 9.51 -12.35
CA ALA A 165 -10.72 8.58 -11.76
C ALA A 165 -11.28 7.16 -11.72
N SER A 166 -10.38 6.18 -11.82
CA SER A 166 -10.68 4.78 -11.51
C SER A 166 -10.60 4.62 -9.99
N PRO A 167 -11.64 4.09 -9.30
CA PRO A 167 -11.57 3.86 -7.85
C PRO A 167 -10.46 2.88 -7.44
N CYS A 168 -9.93 2.11 -8.39
CA CYS A 168 -8.80 1.21 -8.17
C CYS A 168 -7.44 1.93 -8.08
N ASP A 169 -7.40 3.17 -8.54
CA ASP A 169 -6.22 4.04 -8.58
C ASP A 169 -6.31 5.19 -7.56
N VAL A 170 -7.30 5.16 -6.65
CA VAL A 170 -7.47 6.13 -5.56
C VAL A 170 -7.11 5.46 -4.23
N PHE A 171 -6.15 6.04 -3.51
CA PHE A 171 -5.64 5.51 -2.23
C PHE A 171 -5.70 6.57 -1.13
N TRP A 172 -6.15 6.18 0.05
CA TRP A 172 -6.24 7.05 1.22
C TRP A 172 -5.41 6.46 2.37
N GLN A 173 -4.25 7.05 2.64
CA GLN A 173 -3.41 6.71 3.78
C GLN A 173 -3.78 7.61 4.96
N VAL A 174 -4.21 7.00 6.07
CA VAL A 174 -4.74 7.71 7.24
C VAL A 174 -3.99 7.30 8.51
N GLY A 175 -3.33 8.26 9.16
CA GLY A 175 -2.39 8.06 10.26
C GLY A 175 -3.00 7.67 11.60
N SER A 176 -4.32 7.83 11.72
CA SER A 176 -5.11 7.32 12.83
C SER A 176 -6.30 6.51 12.29
N SER A 177 -7.53 6.98 12.52
CA SER A 177 -8.76 6.34 12.07
C SER A 177 -9.45 7.15 10.98
N ALA A 178 -10.27 6.47 10.18
CA ALA A 178 -11.17 7.10 9.21
C ALA A 178 -12.64 6.96 9.65
N THR A 179 -13.41 8.03 9.47
CA THR A 179 -14.88 8.02 9.55
C THR A 179 -15.43 8.36 8.18
N LEU A 180 -16.21 7.44 7.60
CA LEU A 180 -16.81 7.57 6.28
C LEU A 180 -18.32 7.74 6.45
N ASP A 181 -18.89 8.73 5.75
CA ASP A 181 -20.29 9.11 5.78
C ASP A 181 -20.63 9.75 4.42
N GLY A 182 -21.92 9.88 4.10
CA GLY A 182 -22.42 10.25 2.79
C GLY A 182 -22.70 9.06 1.87
N PRO A 183 -23.29 9.29 0.68
CA PRO A 183 -23.81 8.22 -0.16
C PRO A 183 -22.71 7.36 -0.81
N THR A 184 -21.57 7.94 -1.17
CA THR A 184 -20.54 7.26 -1.98
C THR A 184 -19.10 7.64 -1.59
N PHE A 185 -18.26 6.62 -1.48
CA PHE A 185 -16.81 6.71 -1.28
C PHE A 185 -16.09 5.96 -2.41
N GLU A 186 -15.07 6.57 -3.00
CA GLU A 186 -14.23 5.95 -4.03
C GLU A 186 -12.82 5.74 -3.49
N GLY A 187 -12.27 4.53 -3.63
CA GLY A 187 -10.87 4.23 -3.35
C GLY A 187 -10.60 3.15 -2.31
N THR A 188 -9.32 2.84 -2.14
CA THR A 188 -8.80 1.98 -1.07
C THR A 188 -8.37 2.84 0.11
N VAL A 189 -9.12 2.80 1.22
CA VAL A 189 -8.73 3.45 2.48
C VAL A 189 -7.91 2.50 3.35
N MET A 190 -6.76 3.02 3.82
CA MET A 190 -5.78 2.34 4.66
C MET A 190 -5.55 3.17 5.92
N ALA A 191 -6.25 2.85 7.00
CA ALA A 191 -6.14 3.56 8.27
C ALA A 191 -5.22 2.82 9.25
N ALA A 192 -4.36 3.52 9.98
CA ALA A 192 -3.44 2.93 10.93
C ALA A 192 -4.15 2.22 12.10
N THR A 193 -5.25 2.81 12.59
CA THR A 193 -6.09 2.27 13.67
C THR A 193 -7.38 1.66 13.15
N SER A 194 -8.51 2.36 13.20
CA SER A 194 -9.85 1.82 12.90
C SER A 194 -10.50 2.52 11.71
N ILE A 195 -11.53 1.91 11.14
CA ILE A 195 -12.40 2.57 10.15
C ILE A 195 -13.86 2.38 10.57
N THR A 196 -14.63 3.47 10.59
CA THR A 196 -16.06 3.47 10.86
C THR A 196 -16.80 3.97 9.62
N LEU A 197 -17.78 3.20 9.17
CA LEU A 197 -18.78 3.64 8.20
C LEU A 197 -20.06 4.02 8.98
N ASP A 198 -20.54 5.24 8.76
CA ASP A 198 -21.87 5.67 9.18
C ASP A 198 -22.94 5.05 8.25
N PRO A 199 -24.24 5.03 8.64
CA PRO A 199 -25.17 4.08 8.05
C PRO A 199 -25.52 4.29 6.56
N GLY A 200 -25.22 3.28 5.74
CA GLY A 200 -25.65 3.21 4.34
C GLY A 200 -24.64 3.75 3.33
N VAL A 201 -23.35 3.79 3.70
CA VAL A 201 -22.27 4.22 2.82
C VAL A 201 -22.04 3.18 1.72
N THR A 202 -21.90 3.63 0.47
CA THR A 202 -21.44 2.77 -0.64
C THR A 202 -19.97 3.03 -0.91
N VAL A 203 -19.12 2.02 -0.78
CA VAL A 203 -17.67 2.05 -1.06
C VAL A 203 -17.41 1.32 -2.37
N ASP A 204 -17.01 2.05 -3.41
CA ASP A 204 -16.35 1.45 -4.59
C ASP A 204 -14.84 1.44 -4.34
N GLY A 205 -14.34 0.30 -3.87
CA GLY A 205 -12.96 0.15 -3.39
C GLY A 205 -12.84 -0.75 -2.17
N ARG A 206 -12.05 -0.35 -1.15
CA ARG A 206 -11.65 -1.22 -0.02
C ARG A 206 -11.55 -0.47 1.29
N VAL A 207 -11.81 -1.19 2.39
CA VAL A 207 -11.81 -0.69 3.78
C VAL A 207 -10.79 -1.48 4.61
N LEU A 208 -9.56 -0.96 4.71
CA LEU A 208 -8.40 -1.70 5.25
C LEU A 208 -7.87 -1.02 6.54
N ALA A 209 -8.28 -1.52 7.71
CA ALA A 209 -7.83 -1.05 9.01
C ALA A 209 -6.57 -1.82 9.48
N GLY A 210 -5.55 -1.08 9.95
CA GLY A 210 -4.24 -1.59 10.34
C GLY A 210 -4.28 -2.36 11.66
N THR A 211 -4.55 -1.67 12.77
CA THR A 211 -4.46 -2.26 14.13
C THR A 211 -5.78 -2.35 14.88
N GLY A 212 -6.81 -1.60 14.46
CA GLY A 212 -8.11 -1.52 15.11
C GLY A 212 -9.20 -2.31 14.38
N GLU A 213 -10.44 -1.85 14.53
CA GLU A 213 -11.63 -2.50 13.99
C GLU A 213 -12.13 -1.87 12.68
N VAL A 214 -12.98 -2.59 11.96
CA VAL A 214 -13.88 -2.00 10.96
C VAL A 214 -15.31 -2.11 11.46
N SER A 215 -16.02 -0.98 11.53
CA SER A 215 -17.43 -0.91 11.93
C SER A 215 -18.31 -0.58 10.73
N LEU A 216 -19.29 -1.44 10.45
CA LEU A 216 -20.24 -1.35 9.34
C LEU A 216 -21.69 -1.17 9.84
N SER A 217 -22.51 -0.45 9.09
CA SER A 217 -23.91 -0.18 9.42
C SER A 217 -24.84 -0.13 8.19
N SER A 218 -25.14 -1.29 7.58
CA SER A 218 -26.00 -1.43 6.38
C SER A 218 -25.34 -0.89 5.10
N ASP A 219 -24.03 -1.08 5.00
CA ASP A 219 -23.18 -0.51 3.96
C ASP A 219 -22.97 -1.47 2.78
N THR A 220 -22.54 -0.95 1.64
CA THR A 220 -22.16 -1.76 0.47
C THR A 220 -20.68 -1.53 0.16
N ILE A 221 -19.86 -2.59 0.21
CA ILE A 221 -18.42 -2.50 -0.06
C ILE A 221 -18.07 -3.35 -1.28
N ASN A 222 -17.74 -2.69 -2.38
CA ASN A 222 -17.50 -3.30 -3.68
C ASN A 222 -16.03 -3.15 -4.13
N ALA A 223 -15.22 -4.19 -3.91
CA ALA A 223 -13.85 -4.26 -4.41
C ALA A 223 -13.73 -4.94 -5.78
N SER A 224 -14.81 -5.57 -6.27
CA SER A 224 -14.78 -6.55 -7.36
C SER A 224 -14.09 -6.08 -8.64
N ALA A 225 -14.37 -4.85 -9.09
CA ALA A 225 -13.73 -4.23 -10.25
C ALA A 225 -12.21 -4.14 -10.09
N CYS A 226 -11.74 -3.83 -8.88
CA CYS A 226 -10.34 -3.66 -8.54
C CYS A 226 -9.61 -4.95 -8.17
N ILE A 227 -10.33 -6.07 -8.06
CA ILE A 227 -9.76 -7.42 -7.96
C ILE A 227 -9.50 -7.97 -9.37
N SER A 228 -10.44 -7.73 -10.30
CA SER A 228 -10.33 -8.18 -11.69
C SER A 228 -9.12 -7.56 -12.43
N THR A 229 -8.86 -6.26 -12.21
CA THR A 229 -7.74 -5.54 -12.85
C THR A 229 -6.36 -5.98 -12.36
N ALA A 230 -6.25 -6.58 -11.17
CA ALA A 230 -4.96 -7.01 -10.60
C ALA A 230 -4.37 -8.26 -11.28
N SER A 231 -5.12 -8.92 -12.16
CA SER A 231 -4.76 -10.23 -12.75
C SER A 231 -3.85 -10.16 -13.99
N LEU A 232 -3.35 -8.98 -14.40
CA LEU A 232 -2.49 -8.85 -15.57
C LEU A 232 -1.01 -8.67 -15.21
N PRO A 233 -0.22 -9.75 -15.08
CA PRO A 233 1.23 -9.62 -15.09
C PRO A 233 1.66 -9.12 -16.47
N THR A 234 2.31 -7.95 -16.51
CA THR A 234 3.09 -7.55 -17.69
C THR A 234 4.04 -8.68 -18.05
N PRO A 235 4.03 -9.22 -19.28
CA PRO A 235 4.91 -10.32 -19.64
C PRO A 235 6.36 -9.86 -19.57
N THR A 236 7.08 -10.31 -18.53
CA THR A 236 8.52 -10.09 -18.41
C THR A 236 9.19 -10.63 -19.66
N SER A 237 9.69 -9.73 -20.52
CA SER A 237 10.41 -10.12 -21.72
C SER A 237 11.68 -10.86 -21.30
N THR A 238 11.72 -12.16 -21.61
CA THR A 238 12.91 -12.99 -21.39
C THR A 238 14.11 -12.31 -22.08
N PRO A 239 15.22 -12.04 -21.37
CA PRO A 239 16.36 -11.37 -21.97
C PRO A 239 16.95 -12.24 -23.08
N THR A 240 16.85 -11.77 -24.33
CA THR A 240 17.49 -12.41 -25.47
C THR A 240 19.00 -12.37 -25.29
N THR A 241 19.65 -13.52 -25.18
CA THR A 241 21.09 -13.60 -25.02
C THR A 241 21.81 -13.19 -26.30
N THR A 242 22.45 -12.01 -26.29
CA THR A 242 23.32 -11.55 -27.38
C THR A 242 24.48 -12.54 -27.58
N PRO A 243 24.72 -13.07 -28.80
CA PRO A 243 25.84 -13.95 -29.07
C PRO A 243 27.18 -13.23 -28.87
N ALA A 244 28.12 -13.87 -28.15
CA ALA A 244 29.47 -13.33 -27.97
C ALA A 244 30.27 -13.39 -29.27
N ALA A 245 30.91 -12.28 -29.64
CA ALA A 245 31.75 -12.21 -30.84
C ALA A 245 33.08 -12.96 -30.65
N THR A 246 33.38 -13.89 -31.56
CA THR A 246 34.67 -14.62 -31.59
C THR A 246 35.80 -13.73 -32.13
N VAL A 247 36.87 -13.56 -31.36
CA VAL A 247 38.12 -12.91 -31.80
C VAL A 247 38.99 -13.91 -32.57
N PRO A 248 39.45 -13.60 -33.79
CA PRO A 248 40.41 -14.45 -34.50
C PRO A 248 41.85 -14.13 -34.06
N THR A 249 42.58 -15.13 -33.57
CA THR A 249 44.04 -15.03 -33.36
C THR A 249 44.79 -15.65 -34.52
N SER A 250 45.63 -14.86 -35.19
CA SER A 250 46.42 -15.29 -36.35
C SER A 250 47.84 -15.70 -35.98
N GLY A 251 48.21 -16.93 -36.34
CA GLY A 251 49.56 -17.34 -36.76
C GLY A 251 50.71 -17.33 -35.73
N ALA A 252 51.25 -18.52 -35.42
CA ALA A 252 52.49 -19.02 -36.07
C ALA A 252 53.17 -20.15 -35.26
N GLY A 253 53.46 -21.27 -35.95
CA GLY A 253 54.66 -22.11 -35.78
C GLY A 253 54.99 -22.73 -34.41
N GLY A 254 54.70 -24.03 -34.25
CA GLY A 254 55.23 -24.83 -33.14
C GLY A 254 54.95 -26.32 -33.30
N THR A 255 55.86 -27.07 -33.93
CA THR A 255 55.72 -28.52 -34.15
C THR A 255 56.18 -29.33 -32.95
N SER A 256 55.35 -30.25 -32.45
CA SER A 256 55.78 -31.62 -32.08
C SER A 256 54.59 -32.56 -31.89
N SER A 257 54.68 -33.71 -32.56
CA SER A 257 53.85 -34.88 -32.31
C SER A 257 54.45 -35.66 -31.14
N LEU A 258 53.61 -36.22 -30.26
CA LEU A 258 53.98 -37.38 -29.44
C LEU A 258 52.75 -38.21 -29.10
N VAL A 259 52.89 -39.52 -29.32
CA VAL A 259 51.91 -40.58 -29.02
C VAL A 259 52.19 -41.09 -27.61
N GLY A 260 51.17 -41.43 -26.80
CA GLY A 260 51.44 -42.23 -25.60
C GLY A 260 50.36 -42.23 -24.52
N THR A 261 49.89 -43.42 -24.18
CA THR A 261 48.96 -43.72 -23.08
C THR A 261 49.63 -43.69 -21.70
N GLY A 262 49.06 -42.94 -20.75
CA GLY A 262 48.93 -43.37 -19.35
C GLY A 262 50.00 -43.03 -18.29
N VAL A 263 49.53 -43.08 -17.04
CA VAL A 263 50.24 -43.20 -15.73
C VAL A 263 50.63 -41.92 -14.96
N LEU A 264 50.33 -41.99 -13.64
CA LEU A 264 50.81 -41.26 -12.43
C LEU A 264 52.21 -40.60 -12.51
N VAL A 265 52.55 -39.56 -11.71
CA VAL A 265 53.01 -39.62 -10.29
C VAL A 265 53.06 -38.20 -9.63
N THR A 266 53.19 -38.14 -8.28
CA THR A 266 53.39 -37.02 -7.32
C THR A 266 54.46 -35.96 -7.67
N PHE A 267 54.62 -34.77 -7.03
CA PHE A 267 54.86 -34.38 -5.60
C PHE A 267 54.29 -32.94 -5.33
N GLY A 268 53.92 -32.47 -4.12
CA GLY A 268 54.65 -32.31 -2.84
C GLY A 268 55.36 -30.93 -2.80
N GLY A 269 55.32 -30.07 -1.76
CA GLY A 269 54.63 -30.02 -0.45
C GLY A 269 55.35 -29.02 0.49
N LEU A 270 54.68 -28.36 1.45
CA LEU A 270 55.31 -27.79 2.67
C LEU A 270 54.28 -27.39 3.74
N ALA A 271 54.65 -27.49 5.02
CA ALA A 271 53.81 -27.18 6.20
C ALA A 271 54.63 -26.56 7.34
N LEU A 272 53.99 -25.75 8.20
CA LEU A 272 54.41 -25.26 9.54
C LEU A 272 53.14 -24.61 10.17
N LEU A 273 52.43 -25.17 11.17
CA LEU A 273 52.72 -25.38 12.60
C LEU A 273 52.78 -24.10 13.45
N GLY A 274 51.81 -23.95 14.35
CA GLY A 274 51.67 -22.91 15.39
C GLY A 274 50.51 -23.31 16.34
N ALA A 275 50.48 -22.81 17.60
CA ALA A 275 49.57 -23.37 18.61
C ALA A 275 49.19 -22.43 19.77
N GLY A 276 47.92 -22.49 20.20
CA GLY A 276 47.41 -21.94 21.47
C GLY A 276 47.21 -20.41 21.53
N VAL A 277 46.50 -19.82 22.51
CA VAL A 277 45.78 -20.34 23.71
C VAL A 277 44.58 -19.40 24.00
N ALA A 278 43.50 -19.90 24.59
CA ALA A 278 42.35 -19.09 25.02
C ALA A 278 42.48 -18.55 26.46
N MET A 279 42.04 -17.31 26.71
CA MET A 279 41.64 -16.84 28.04
C MET A 279 40.48 -15.83 27.93
N GLY A 280 39.37 -16.11 28.61
CA GLY A 280 38.26 -15.15 28.78
C GLY A 280 38.38 -14.38 30.09
N THR A 281 37.77 -13.19 30.17
CA THR A 281 37.52 -12.52 31.46
C THR A 281 36.11 -11.92 31.52
N VAL A 282 35.46 -12.10 32.66
CA VAL A 282 34.12 -11.59 33.00
C VAL A 282 34.27 -10.26 33.72
N ARG A 283 33.46 -9.23 33.41
CA ARG A 283 33.17 -8.18 34.42
C ARG A 283 31.83 -7.43 34.29
N ARG A 284 30.85 -7.94 35.05
CA ARG A 284 29.88 -7.26 35.93
C ARG A 284 29.15 -5.99 35.45
N ARG A 285 27.81 -6.11 35.43
CA ARG A 285 26.84 -5.00 35.56
C ARG A 285 27.09 -4.21 36.86
N ARG A 286 26.83 -2.89 36.85
CA ARG A 286 26.64 -2.06 38.05
C ARG A 286 25.15 -1.76 38.23
N PHE A 287 24.67 -1.80 39.47
CA PHE A 287 23.40 -1.18 39.89
C PHE A 287 23.71 0.17 40.58
N PRO A 288 22.81 1.16 40.53
CA PRO A 288 22.89 2.38 41.33
C PRO A 288 22.39 2.15 42.78
N PRO A 289 22.74 3.01 43.75
CA PRO A 289 22.29 2.91 45.13
C PRO A 289 20.98 3.69 45.40
N VAL A 290 20.14 3.08 46.24
CA VAL A 290 19.01 3.61 47.06
C VAL A 290 18.18 4.74 46.44
#